data_AF-A0AAU3K157-F1
#
_entry.id   AF-A0AAU3K157-F1
#
_cell.length_a   1.000
_cell.length_b   1.000
_cell.length_c   1.000
_cell.angle_alpha   90.00
_cell.angle_beta   90.00
_cell.angle_gamma   90.00
#
_symmetry.space_group_name_H-M   'P 1'
#
loop_
_entity.id
_entity.type
_entity.pdbx_description
1 polymer ?
#
loop_
_entity_poly.entity_id
_entity_poly.type
_entity_poly.pdbx_seq_one_letter_code
_entity_poly.pdbx_strand_id
1 'polypeptide(L)' 'MHIHKYAIDAVLAVIARQQKGQVAVFTSDVDDLEKLVPDTIVVKKV' A
#
# COMPACT_ATOMS: atom_id res chain seq x y z
N MET A 1 -0.14 -0.92 -20.55
CA MET A 1 -0.23 -2.29 -20.00
C MET A 1 0.74 -2.39 -18.83
N HIS A 2 0.26 -2.59 -17.60
CA HIS A 2 1.07 -2.59 -16.38
C HIS A 2 0.74 -3.82 -15.53
N ILE A 3 1.12 -5.01 -16.00
CA ILE A 3 0.80 -6.27 -15.28
C ILE A 3 1.85 -6.59 -14.21
N HIS A 4 3.06 -6.01 -14.30
CA HIS A 4 4.17 -6.31 -13.38
C HIS A 4 4.32 -5.32 -12.20
N LYS A 5 3.54 -4.23 -12.15
CA LYS A 5 3.67 -3.21 -11.09
C LYS A 5 2.87 -3.54 -9.83
N TYR A 6 1.71 -4.19 -9.98
CA TYR A 6 0.76 -4.42 -8.87
C TYR A 6 1.08 -5.59 -7.93
N ALA A 7 1.96 -6.52 -8.31
CA ALA A 7 2.21 -7.70 -7.46
C ALA A 7 2.86 -7.28 -6.13
N ILE A 8 3.77 -6.31 -6.18
CA ILE A 8 4.40 -5.72 -5.00
C ILE A 8 3.39 -4.91 -4.19
N ASP A 9 2.53 -4.12 -4.83
CA ASP A 9 1.52 -3.32 -4.14
C ASP A 9 0.53 -4.20 -3.38
N ALA A 10 0.13 -5.33 -3.98
CA ALA A 10 -0.75 -6.31 -3.34
C ALA A 10 -0.08 -6.97 -2.13
N VAL A 11 1.18 -7.40 -2.25
CA VAL A 11 1.93 -7.97 -1.12
C VAL A 11 2.10 -6.94 -0.01
N LEU A 12 2.45 -5.70 -0.36
CA LEU A 12 2.63 -4.62 0.60
C LEU A 12 1.33 -4.28 1.32
N ALA A 13 0.20 -4.24 0.60
CA ALA A 13 -1.12 -4.05 1.18
C ALA A 13 -1.51 -5.17 2.15
N VAL A 14 -1.22 -6.44 1.81
CA VAL A 14 -1.47 -7.59 2.70
C VAL A 14 -0.65 -7.45 3.99
N ILE A 15 0.64 -7.14 3.88
CA ILE A 15 1.52 -6.98 5.04
C ILE A 15 1.03 -5.82 5.91
N ALA A 16 0.69 -4.68 5.31
CA ALA A 16 0.23 -3.49 6.02
C ALA A 16 -1.07 -3.74 6.80
N ARG A 17 -2.02 -4.46 6.20
CA ARG A 17 -3.30 -4.84 6.82
C ARG A 17 -3.14 -5.81 8.00
N GLN A 18 -2.06 -6.57 8.07
CA GLN A 18 -1.78 -7.51 9.15
C GLN A 18 -1.09 -6.86 10.35
N GLN A 19 -0.53 -5.65 10.20
CA GLN A 19 0.12 -4.95 11.30
C GLN A 19 -0.91 -4.45 12.31
N LYS A 20 -0.54 -4.49 13.59
CA LYS A 20 -1.36 -3.94 14.68
C LYS A 20 -0.97 -2.50 14.95
N GLY A 21 -1.95 -1.65 15.26
CA GLY A 21 -1.73 -0.24 15.59
C GLY A 21 -1.76 0.67 14.36
N GLN A 22 -1.17 1.87 14.49
CA GLN A 22 -1.11 2.83 13.39
C GLN A 22 -0.01 2.44 12.40
N VAL A 23 -0.38 2.33 11.13
CA VAL A 23 0.51 1.87 10.07
C VAL A 23 0.66 2.99 9.05
N ALA A 24 1.91 3.26 8.64
CA ALA A 24 2.22 4.13 7.52
C ALA A 24 3.01 3.35 6.47
N VAL A 25 2.65 3.50 5.20
CA VAL A 25 3.33 2.86 4.07
C VAL A 25 3.90 3.91 3.15
N PHE A 26 5.18 3.77 2.84
CA PHE A 26 5.95 4.72 2.06
C PHE A 26 6.21 4.15 0.66
N THR A 27 5.77 4.85 -0.38
CA THR A 27 5.85 4.38 -1.77
C THR A 27 6.01 5.56 -2.74
N SER A 28 6.63 5.34 -3.89
CA SER A 28 6.67 6.35 -4.96
C SER A 28 5.35 6.41 -5.75
N ASP A 29 4.52 5.37 -5.65
CA ASP A 29 3.23 5.24 -6.32
C ASP A 29 2.10 5.15 -5.30
N VAL A 30 1.52 6.32 -4.97
CA VAL A 30 0.51 6.46 -3.91
C VAL A 30 -0.87 6.03 -4.40
N ASP A 31 -1.26 6.49 -5.59
CA ASP A 31 -2.63 6.39 -6.10
C ASP A 31 -3.10 4.94 -6.25
N ASP A 32 -2.19 4.02 -6.59
CA ASP A 32 -2.53 2.61 -6.74
C ASP A 32 -2.55 1.86 -5.40
N LEU A 33 -1.66 2.21 -4.47
CA LEU A 33 -1.62 1.56 -3.17
C LEU A 33 -2.77 1.99 -2.25
N GLU A 34 -3.21 3.25 -2.32
CA GLU A 34 -4.37 3.75 -1.56
C GLU A 34 -5.65 2.96 -1.87
N LYS A 35 -5.82 2.51 -3.13
CA LYS A 35 -6.97 1.67 -3.52
C LYS A 35 -6.94 0.27 -2.89
N LEU A 36 -5.78 -0.17 -2.40
CA LEU A 36 -5.53 -1.51 -1.86
C LEU A 36 -5.48 -1.55 -0.34
N VAL A 37 -5.60 -0.43 0.37
CA VAL A 37 -5.56 -0.38 1.85
C VAL A 37 -6.75 0.41 2.41
N PRO A 38 -7.24 0.09 3.63
CA PRO A 38 -8.26 0.90 4.28
C PRO A 38 -7.69 2.26 4.74
N ASP A 39 -8.55 3.26 4.92
CA ASP A 39 -8.18 4.62 5.39
C ASP A 39 -7.45 4.66 6.73
N THR A 40 -7.47 3.56 7.50
CA THR A 40 -6.71 3.42 8.75
C THR A 40 -5.20 3.26 8.51
N ILE A 41 -4.78 3.01 7.27
CA ILE A 41 -3.39 2.92 6.85
C ILE A 41 -3.02 4.18 6.09
N VAL A 42 -2.02 4.92 6.58
CA VAL A 42 -1.59 6.17 5.95
C VAL A 42 -0.58 5.87 4.85
N VAL A 43 -0.91 6.18 3.61
CA VAL A 43 0.04 6.09 2.49
C VAL A 43 0.78 7.42 2.34
N LYS A 44 2.11 7.37 2.18
CA LYS A 44 2.96 8.55 2.01
C LYS A 44 3.89 8.39 0.83
N LYS A 45 4.03 9.47 0.07
CA LYS A 45 5.02 9.56 -1.00
C LYS A 45 6.43 9.71 -0.42
N VAL A 46 7.38 8.96 -0.99
CA VAL A 46 8.83 9.15 -0.77
C VAL A 46 9.51 9.80 -1.97
#